data_AF-A0A143PMU7-F1
#
_entry.id   AF-A0A143PMU7-F1
#
_cell.length_a   1.000
_cell.length_b   1.000
_cell.length_c   1.000
_cell.angle_alpha   90.00
_cell.angle_beta   90.00
_cell.angle_gamma   90.00
#
_symmetry.space_group_name_H-M   'P 1'
#
loop_
_entity.id
_entity.type
_entity.pdbx_description
1 polymer ?
#
loop_
_entity_poly.entity_id
_entity_poly.type
_entity_poly.pdbx_seq_one_letter_code
_entity_poly.pdbx_strand_id
1 'polypeptide(L)' 'MTPLALVLLIDDYADTRDLYGTYLRMHGYRIEEAETHSTASRQCATW' A
#
# COMPACT_ATOMS: atom_id res chain seq x y z
N MET A 1 10.71 -5.26 19.52
CA MET A 1 10.09 -5.63 18.22
C MET A 1 10.28 -4.45 17.29
N THR A 2 10.93 -4.63 16.15
CA THR A 2 11.03 -3.59 15.12
C THR A 2 9.65 -3.41 14.47
N PRO A 3 9.19 -2.17 14.22
CA PRO A 3 7.95 -1.95 13.48
C PRO A 3 8.12 -2.52 12.07
N LEU A 4 7.09 -3.23 11.59
CA LEU A 4 7.08 -3.79 10.23
C LEU A 4 7.11 -2.67 9.19
N ALA A 5 7.69 -2.97 8.03
CA ALA A 5 7.90 -2.00 6.97
C ALA A 5 6.58 -1.38 6.48
N LEU A 6 6.63 -0.11 6.09
CA LEU A 6 5.57 0.55 5.33
C LEU A 6 5.68 0.11 3.86
N VAL A 7 4.57 -0.35 3.28
CA VAL A 7 4.49 -0.80 1.89
C VAL A 7 3.47 0.08 1.15
N LEU A 8 3.88 0.58 -0.02
CA LEU A 8 2.99 1.25 -0.96
C LEU A 8 2.48 0.23 -1.98
N LEU A 9 1.17 0.00 -2.00
CA LEU A 9 0.50 -0.89 -2.94
C LEU A 9 -0.13 -0.07 -4.08
N ILE A 10 0.34 -0.30 -5.31
CA ILE A 10 -0.14 0.41 -6.50
C ILE A 10 -0.78 -0.60 -7.44
N ASP A 11 -2.07 -0.45 -7.68
CA ASP A 11 -2.83 -1.26 -8.63
C ASP A 11 -4.10 -0.49 -9.03
N ASP A 12 -4.44 -0.49 -10.32
CA ASP A 12 -5.58 0.24 -10.89
C ASP A 12 -6.91 -0.49 -10.66
N TYR A 13 -6.89 -1.77 -10.29
CA TYR A 13 -8.07 -2.54 -9.95
C TYR A 13 -8.31 -2.53 -8.44
N ALA A 14 -9.44 -1.98 -8.02
CA ALA A 14 -9.80 -1.85 -6.60
C ALA A 14 -9.85 -3.21 -5.88
N ASP A 15 -10.43 -4.23 -6.51
CA ASP A 15 -10.56 -5.58 -5.93
C ASP A 15 -9.19 -6.21 -5.68
N THR A 16 -8.24 -5.98 -6.58
CA THR A 16 -6.86 -6.47 -6.48
C THR A 16 -6.11 -5.77 -5.35
N ARG A 17 -6.24 -4.44 -5.22
CA ARG A 17 -5.67 -3.71 -4.08
C ARG A 17 -6.24 -4.18 -2.75
N ASP A 18 -7.55 -4.40 -2.68
CA ASP A 18 -8.19 -4.82 -1.43
C ASP A 18 -7.72 -6.22 -1.00
N LEU A 19 -7.64 -7.15 -1.96
CA LEU A 19 -7.13 -8.51 -1.73
C LEU A 19 -5.70 -8.49 -1.19
N TYR A 20 -4.78 -7.82 -1.89
CA TYR A 20 -3.38 -7.78 -1.48
C TYR A 20 -3.15 -6.93 -0.23
N GLY A 21 -3.87 -5.82 -0.09
CA GLY A 21 -3.84 -4.96 1.09
C GLY A 21 -4.25 -5.74 2.34
N THR A 22 -5.33 -6.51 2.27
CA THR A 22 -5.77 -7.39 3.36
C THR A 22 -4.72 -8.47 3.67
N TYR A 23 -4.19 -9.16 2.65
CA TYR A 23 -3.16 -10.17 2.83
C TYR A 23 -1.92 -9.64 3.56
N LEU A 24 -1.41 -8.48 3.14
CA LEU A 24 -0.20 -7.90 3.73
C LEU A 24 -0.45 -7.34 5.14
N ARG A 25 -1.63 -6.74 5.39
CA ARG A 25 -2.03 -6.31 6.74
C ARG A 25 -2.12 -7.48 7.72
N MET A 26 -2.61 -8.66 7.28
CA MET A 26 -2.61 -9.87 8.10
C MET A 26 -1.21 -10.34 8.49
N HIS A 27 -0.20 -10.04 7.65
CA HIS A 27 1.22 -10.29 7.96
C HIS A 27 1.87 -9.15 8.76
N GLY A 28 1.08 -8.17 9.18
CA GLY A 28 1.47 -7.07 10.07
C GLY A 28 2.11 -5.86 9.36
N TYR A 29 2.18 -5.84 8.03
CA TYR A 29 2.68 -4.69 7.30
C TYR A 29 1.72 -3.51 7.41
N ARG A 30 2.28 -2.29 7.44
CA ARG A 30 1.50 -1.07 7.25
C ARG A 30 1.37 -0.81 5.76
N ILE A 31 0.14 -0.61 5.28
CA ILE A 31 -0.15 -0.49 3.84
C ILE A 31 -0.78 0.85 3.54
N GLU A 32 -0.18 1.56 2.59
CA GLU A 32 -0.75 2.71 1.90
C GLU A 32 -1.07 2.32 0.46
N GLU A 33 -2.18 2.82 -0.07
CA GLU A 33 -2.71 2.41 -1.36
C GLU A 33 -2.77 3.58 -2.33
N ALA A 34 -2.49 3.28 -3.60
CA ALA A 34 -2.64 4.20 -4.71
C ALA A 34 -3.22 3.49 -5.94
N GLU A 35 -4.11 4.15 -6.66
CA GLU A 35 -4.71 3.61 -7.89
C GLU A 35 -3.75 3.69 -9.08
N THR A 36 -2.91 4.72 -9.12
CA THR A 36 -1.98 4.95 -10.23
C THR A 36 -0.60 5.39 -9.74
N HIS A 37 0.38 5.34 -10.63
CA HIS A 37 1.71 5.91 -10.40
C HIS A 37 1.65 7.40 -10.04
N SER A 38 0.71 8.14 -10.63
CA SER A 38 0.56 9.58 -10.36
C SER A 38 0.09 9.87 -8.94
N THR A 39 -0.84 9.05 -8.42
CA THR A 39 -1.33 9.15 -7.04
C THR A 39 -0.27 8.69 -6.04
N ALA A 40 0.48 7.63 -6.38
CA ALA A 40 1.58 7.11 -5.58
C ALA A 40 2.71 8.13 -5.40
N SER A 41 3.14 8.79 -6.48
CA SER A 41 4.19 9.81 -6.43
C SER A 41 3.84 10.99 -5.51
N ARG A 42 2.56 11.37 -5.40
CA ARG A 42 2.12 12.41 -4.46
C ARG A 42 2.20 11.96 -3.00
N GLN A 43 1.81 10.72 -2.70
CA GLN A 43 1.92 10.15 -1.36
C GLN A 43 3.37 10.03 -0.92
N CYS A 44 4.26 9.49 -1.77
CA CYS A 44 5.69 9.41 -1.46
C CYS A 44 6.34 10.78 -1.25
N ALA A 45 5.89 11.83 -1.94
CA ALA A 45 6.41 13.18 -1.74
C ALA A 45 6.01 13.80 -0.38
N THR A 46 5.14 13.14 0.39
CA THR A 46 4.70 13.56 1.73
C THR A 46 5.24 12.68 2.86
N TRP A 47 6.07 11.68 2.54
CA TRP A 47 6.73 10.78 3.48
C TRP A 47 8.18 11.22 3.73
#